data_AF-A0AAW0EZA4-F1
#
_entry.id   AF-A0AAW0EZA4-F1
#
_cell.length_a   1.000
_cell.length_b   1.000
_cell.length_c   1.000
_cell.angle_alpha   90.00
_cell.angle_beta   90.00
_cell.angle_gamma   90.00
#
_symmetry.space_group_name_H-M   'P 1'
#
loop_
_entity.id
_entity.type
_entity.pdbx_description
1 polymer ?
#
loop_
_entity_poly.entity_id
_entity_poly.type
_entity_poly.pdbx_seq_one_letter_code
_entity_poly.pdbx_strand_id
1 'polypeptide(L)'
;MRLVLAVVLSIALAVTLVSAGLTEADFKRMKVKDLRTFLSDRGLECAGCQEKSDFVRMAYQHRDANPVGSATKREVPEKKFWEAWSDIAQQQCEKAVLRRRNDPVSEPFSSICSTLRTAADSYLMQHGRNVANQLKKTPQHLLKTSFKDVYFEAGTRLFQILADYCLASPSSQSSCQSLSSVLSVMDGSSGANFKIWTTNVGIENTNPMYDIIDARDDL
;
A
#
# COMPACT_ATOMS: atom_id res chain seq x y z
N MET A 1 17.93 46.99 28.99
CA MET A 1 18.52 45.79 28.35
C MET A 1 18.63 44.54 29.25
N ARG A 2 18.03 44.52 30.46
CA ARG A 2 18.00 43.32 31.33
C ARG A 2 16.61 42.67 31.49
N LEU A 3 15.55 43.36 31.04
CA LEU A 3 14.16 42.87 31.16
C LEU A 3 13.71 41.99 29.97
N VAL A 4 14.32 42.15 28.79
CA VAL A 4 13.91 41.42 27.58
C VAL A 4 14.50 40.00 27.55
N LEU A 5 15.64 39.76 28.21
CA LEU A 5 16.25 38.43 28.28
C LEU A 5 15.50 37.45 29.20
N ALA A 6 14.72 37.93 30.18
CA ALA A 6 14.03 37.05 31.13
C ALA A 6 12.72 36.47 30.59
N VAL A 7 12.08 37.15 29.62
CA VAL A 7 10.82 36.69 29.02
C VAL A 7 11.07 35.62 27.94
N VAL A 8 12.19 35.71 27.21
CA VAL A 8 12.53 34.73 26.15
C VAL A 8 12.97 33.38 26.75
N LEU A 9 13.48 33.36 27.97
CA LEU A 9 13.93 32.11 28.62
C LEU A 9 12.80 31.31 29.31
N SER A 10 11.59 31.87 29.42
CA SER A 10 10.47 31.24 30.14
C SER A 10 9.44 30.54 29.24
N ILE A 11 9.60 30.59 27.91
CA ILE A 11 8.70 29.93 26.93
C ILE A 11 9.33 28.63 26.36
N ALA A 12 10.57 28.30 26.76
CA ALA A 12 11.23 27.06 26.33
C ALA A 12 10.86 25.83 27.19
N LEU A 13 9.97 25.97 28.18
CA LEU A 13 9.64 24.90 29.12
C LEU A 13 8.12 24.67 29.15
N ALA A 14 7.65 23.71 28.34
CA ALA A 14 6.44 22.89 28.51
C ALA A 14 5.72 22.61 27.17
N VAL A 15 6.43 22.03 26.20
CA VAL A 15 5.78 21.18 25.20
C VAL A 15 6.48 19.81 25.23
N THR A 16 6.41 19.14 26.37
CA THR A 16 6.51 17.68 26.39
C THR A 16 5.11 17.17 26.06
N LEU A 17 4.82 17.02 24.77
CA LEU A 17 3.79 16.11 24.30
C LEU A 17 4.16 14.72 24.83
N VAL A 18 3.59 14.36 25.98
CA VAL A 18 3.53 12.97 26.42
C VAL A 18 2.69 12.26 25.37
N SER A 19 3.35 11.62 24.41
CA SER A 19 2.73 10.52 23.69
C SER A 19 2.46 9.47 24.77
N ALA A 20 1.22 9.38 25.23
CA ALA A 20 0.80 8.38 26.19
C ALA A 20 0.79 7.02 25.47
N GLY A 21 1.98 6.46 25.27
CA GLY A 21 2.15 5.10 24.80
C GLY A 21 1.58 4.14 25.83
N LEU A 22 0.90 3.09 25.35
CA LEU A 22 0.34 2.05 26.21
C LEU A 22 1.46 1.43 27.07
N THR A 23 1.32 1.52 28.38
CA THR A 23 2.29 0.97 29.33
C THR A 23 2.02 -0.52 29.56
N GLU A 24 2.99 -1.26 30.08
CA GLU A 24 2.78 -2.66 30.47
C GLU A 24 1.65 -2.81 31.51
N ALA A 25 1.47 -1.81 32.37
CA ALA A 25 0.38 -1.78 33.34
C ALA A 25 -0.99 -1.70 32.68
N ASP A 26 -1.10 -1.01 31.53
CA ASP A 26 -2.34 -0.94 30.75
C ASP A 26 -2.69 -2.32 30.16
N PHE A 27 -1.70 -3.03 29.63
CA PHE A 27 -1.90 -4.40 29.13
C PHE A 27 -2.25 -5.38 30.26
N LYS A 28 -1.69 -5.23 31.47
CA LYS A 28 -2.06 -6.05 32.64
C LYS A 28 -3.54 -5.89 33.02
N ARG A 29 -4.14 -4.73 32.76
CA ARG A 29 -5.56 -4.44 33.03
C ARG A 29 -6.51 -5.02 31.98
N MET A 30 -6.04 -5.27 30.75
CA MET A 30 -6.84 -5.86 29.68
C MET A 30 -7.25 -7.30 29.97
N LYS A 31 -8.39 -7.74 29.42
CA LYS A 31 -8.78 -9.16 29.48
C LYS A 31 -7.99 -9.94 28.42
N VAL A 32 -7.84 -11.26 28.60
CA VAL A 32 -7.14 -12.12 27.62
C VAL A 32 -7.78 -12.03 26.23
N LYS A 33 -9.11 -11.88 26.14
CA LYS A 33 -9.80 -11.65 24.86
C LYS A 33 -9.32 -10.37 24.19
N ASP A 34 -9.24 -9.27 24.93
CA ASP A 34 -8.82 -7.96 24.40
C ASP A 34 -7.34 -7.99 23.98
N LEU A 35 -6.49 -8.71 24.72
CA LEU A 35 -5.09 -8.93 24.36
C LEU A 35 -4.95 -9.76 23.08
N ARG A 36 -5.78 -10.80 22.90
CA ARG A 36 -5.83 -11.59 21.66
C ARG A 36 -6.31 -10.74 20.49
N THR A 37 -7.34 -9.92 20.67
CA THR A 37 -7.78 -8.95 19.66
C THR A 37 -6.69 -7.96 19.32
N PHE A 38 -6.01 -7.37 20.31
CA PHE A 38 -4.90 -6.44 20.09
C PHE A 38 -3.77 -7.03 19.23
N LEU A 39 -3.41 -8.29 19.50
CA LEU A 39 -2.40 -9.03 18.74
C LEU A 39 -2.91 -9.43 17.35
N SER A 40 -4.13 -9.95 17.25
CA SER A 40 -4.76 -10.34 15.99
C SER A 40 -4.95 -9.15 15.05
N ASP A 41 -5.34 -8.00 15.59
CA ASP A 41 -5.46 -6.75 14.84
C ASP A 41 -4.11 -6.34 14.23
N ARG A 42 -2.98 -6.84 14.76
CA ARG A 42 -1.60 -6.63 14.30
C ARG A 42 -1.03 -7.82 13.53
N GLY A 43 -1.87 -8.79 13.15
CA GLY A 43 -1.43 -9.99 12.43
C GLY A 43 -0.55 -10.91 13.26
N LEU A 44 -0.58 -10.77 14.60
CA LEU A 44 0.20 -11.58 15.52
C LEU A 44 -0.71 -12.63 16.16
N GLU A 45 -0.34 -13.89 16.04
CA GLU A 45 -0.92 -14.98 16.82
C GLU A 45 0.08 -15.45 17.87
N CYS A 46 -0.36 -15.61 19.12
CA CYS A 46 0.49 -16.19 20.16
C CYS A 46 0.25 -17.70 20.28
N ALA A 47 0.87 -18.48 19.39
CA ALA A 47 0.71 -19.94 19.31
C ALA A 47 1.23 -20.73 20.53
N GLY A 48 1.92 -20.07 21.49
CA GLY A 48 2.47 -20.69 22.70
C GLY A 48 2.10 -20.00 24.02
N CYS A 49 1.22 -18.99 24.01
CA CYS A 49 0.81 -18.30 25.24
C CYS A 49 -0.14 -19.19 26.06
N GLN A 50 0.33 -19.66 27.22
CA GLN A 50 -0.50 -20.44 28.15
C GLN A 50 -1.11 -19.57 29.25
N GLU A 51 -0.38 -18.54 29.68
CA GLU A 51 -0.80 -17.65 30.75
C GLU A 51 -1.11 -16.23 30.26
N LYS A 52 -1.91 -15.48 31.03
CA LYS A 52 -2.20 -14.06 30.72
C LYS A 52 -0.92 -13.22 30.65
N SER A 53 0.06 -13.53 31.49
CA SER A 53 1.39 -12.91 31.54
C SER A 53 2.10 -12.99 30.17
N ASP A 54 1.97 -14.09 29.44
CA ASP A 54 2.54 -14.25 28.10
C ASP A 54 1.88 -13.33 27.08
N PHE A 55 0.55 -13.24 27.09
CA PHE A 55 -0.19 -12.33 26.22
C PHE A 55 0.15 -10.86 26.51
N VAL A 56 0.28 -10.49 27.80
CA VAL A 56 0.68 -9.14 28.22
C VAL A 56 2.09 -8.82 27.74
N ARG A 57 3.04 -9.74 27.93
CA ARG A 57 4.42 -9.58 27.49
C ARG A 57 4.50 -9.40 25.98
N MET A 58 3.81 -10.24 25.22
CA MET A 58 3.79 -10.18 23.76
C MET A 58 3.13 -8.90 23.24
N ALA A 59 2.00 -8.49 23.84
CA ALA A 59 1.32 -7.24 23.48
C ALA A 59 2.17 -6.01 23.80
N TYR A 60 2.87 -5.99 24.94
CA TYR A 60 3.77 -4.89 25.31
C TYR A 60 5.01 -4.81 24.41
N GLN A 61 5.57 -5.95 24.02
CA GLN A 61 6.69 -6.02 23.06
C GLN A 61 6.31 -5.45 21.68
N HIS A 62 5.05 -5.63 21.26
CA HIS A 62 4.53 -5.17 19.98
C HIS A 62 3.58 -3.98 20.13
N ARG A 63 3.68 -3.22 21.23
CA ARG A 63 2.74 -2.12 21.52
C ARG A 63 2.78 -1.01 20.46
N ASP A 64 3.96 -0.81 19.89
CA ASP A 64 4.25 0.20 18.87
C ASP A 64 4.01 -0.33 17.45
N ALA A 65 3.64 -1.62 17.30
CA ALA A 65 3.24 -2.17 16.02
C ALA A 65 1.86 -1.61 15.63
N ASN A 66 1.74 -1.20 14.37
CA ASN A 66 0.49 -0.73 13.80
C ASN A 66 -0.43 -1.94 13.55
N PRO A 67 -1.74 -1.86 13.85
CA PRO A 67 -2.69 -2.83 13.34
C PRO A 67 -2.50 -3.07 11.84
N VAL A 68 -2.68 -4.30 11.39
CA VAL A 68 -2.84 -4.66 9.98
C VAL A 68 -4.00 -3.82 9.45
N GLY A 69 -3.74 -3.04 8.41
CA GLY A 69 -4.73 -2.10 7.88
C GLY A 69 -4.83 -0.74 8.58
N SER A 70 -3.87 -0.38 9.44
CA SER A 70 -3.80 0.94 10.10
C SER A 70 -2.70 1.86 9.56
N ALA A 71 -2.28 1.69 8.30
CA ALA A 71 -1.45 2.69 7.66
C ALA A 71 -2.10 4.06 7.88
N THR A 72 -1.31 5.03 8.34
CA THR A 72 -1.71 6.43 8.47
C THR A 72 -2.59 6.79 7.27
N LYS A 73 -3.85 7.17 7.51
CA LYS A 73 -4.86 7.34 6.45
C LYS A 73 -4.22 8.01 5.24
N ARG A 74 -4.01 7.25 4.16
CA ARG A 74 -3.36 7.77 2.96
C ARG A 74 -4.21 8.92 2.45
N GLU A 75 -3.56 10.05 2.17
CA GLU A 75 -4.24 11.16 1.52
C GLU A 75 -4.71 10.69 0.14
N VAL A 76 -6.00 10.86 -0.12
CA VAL A 76 -6.58 10.50 -1.41
C VAL A 76 -6.40 11.70 -2.34
N PRO A 77 -5.68 11.57 -3.46
CA PRO A 77 -5.45 12.70 -4.34
C PRO A 77 -6.74 13.18 -5.00
N GLU A 78 -6.81 14.49 -5.27
CA GLU A 78 -7.89 15.13 -6.03
C GLU A 78 -7.69 14.91 -7.55
N LYS A 79 -7.67 13.64 -7.97
CA LYS A 79 -7.53 13.19 -9.37
C LYS A 79 -8.51 12.06 -9.67
N LYS A 80 -8.65 11.67 -10.93
CA LYS A 80 -9.45 10.48 -11.27
C LYS A 80 -8.71 9.20 -10.85
N PHE A 81 -9.48 8.12 -10.66
CA PHE A 81 -8.96 6.80 -10.29
C PHE A 81 -7.76 6.35 -11.15
N TRP A 82 -7.89 6.42 -12.46
CA TRP A 82 -6.84 5.98 -13.39
C TRP A 82 -5.63 6.92 -13.45
N GLU A 83 -5.83 8.23 -13.26
CA GLU A 83 -4.74 9.21 -13.20
C GLU A 83 -3.87 9.01 -11.95
N ALA A 84 -4.51 8.77 -10.80
CA ALA A 84 -3.78 8.50 -9.55
C ALA A 84 -3.00 7.18 -9.62
N TRP A 85 -3.61 6.13 -10.17
CA TRP A 85 -2.95 4.83 -10.28
C TRP A 85 -1.93 4.76 -11.42
N SER A 86 -2.03 5.59 -12.46
CA SER A 86 -0.99 5.70 -13.48
C SER A 86 0.28 6.37 -12.94
N ASP A 87 0.14 7.39 -12.08
CA ASP A 87 1.28 7.96 -11.34
C ASP A 87 1.91 6.90 -10.41
N ILE A 88 1.11 6.09 -9.70
CA ILE A 88 1.61 4.99 -8.86
C ILE A 88 2.32 3.92 -9.70
N ALA A 89 1.79 3.55 -10.86
CA ALA A 89 2.40 2.58 -11.77
C ALA A 89 3.81 3.03 -12.20
N GLN A 90 3.96 4.31 -12.57
CA GLN A 90 5.26 4.90 -12.87
C GLN A 90 6.21 4.79 -11.68
N GLN A 91 5.77 5.21 -10.49
CA GLN A 91 6.59 5.17 -9.28
C GLN A 91 7.05 3.75 -8.91
N GLN A 92 6.19 2.74 -9.09
CA GLN A 92 6.55 1.34 -8.83
C GLN A 92 7.58 0.84 -9.85
N CYS A 93 7.47 1.24 -11.12
CA CYS A 93 8.48 0.95 -12.13
C CYS A 93 9.82 1.59 -11.78
N GLU A 94 9.85 2.88 -11.47
CA GLU A 94 11.08 3.61 -11.11
C GLU A 94 11.75 2.99 -9.87
N LYS A 95 10.97 2.63 -8.84
CA LYS A 95 11.47 1.88 -7.68
C LYS A 95 12.06 0.53 -8.09
N ALA A 96 11.43 -0.20 -9.01
CA ALA A 96 11.93 -1.48 -9.50
C ALA A 96 13.23 -1.34 -10.30
N VAL A 97 13.41 -0.24 -11.04
CA VAL A 97 14.66 0.11 -11.74
C VAL A 97 15.77 0.43 -10.72
N LEU A 98 15.49 1.28 -9.73
CA LEU A 98 16.43 1.63 -8.66
C LEU A 98 16.88 0.41 -7.85
N ARG A 99 15.96 -0.52 -7.51
CA ARG A 99 16.31 -1.79 -6.83
C ARG A 99 17.31 -2.63 -7.62
N ARG A 100 17.33 -2.50 -8.95
CA ARG A 100 18.28 -3.17 -9.86
C ARG A 100 19.56 -2.37 -10.10
N ARG A 101 19.77 -1.27 -9.37
CA ARG A 101 20.92 -0.36 -9.48
C ARG A 101 21.06 0.30 -10.86
N ASN A 102 19.94 0.50 -11.54
CA ASN A 102 19.87 1.24 -12.79
C ASN A 102 19.28 2.64 -12.57
N ASP A 103 19.44 3.53 -13.54
CA ASP A 103 18.92 4.90 -13.51
C ASP A 103 17.53 4.98 -14.19
N PRO A 104 16.45 5.34 -13.47
CA PRO A 104 15.10 5.44 -14.02
C PRO A 104 14.94 6.47 -15.16
N VAL A 105 15.82 7.47 -15.25
CA VAL A 105 15.75 8.46 -16.33
C VAL A 105 16.55 8.06 -17.58
N SER A 106 17.29 6.95 -17.51
CA SER A 106 18.07 6.43 -18.64
C SER A 106 17.25 5.46 -19.50
N GLU A 107 17.57 5.40 -20.80
CA GLU A 107 16.99 4.40 -21.70
C GLU A 107 17.56 3.00 -21.42
N PRO A 108 16.73 1.93 -21.51
CA PRO A 108 15.33 1.92 -21.93
C PRO A 108 14.32 2.18 -20.80
N PHE A 109 14.78 2.43 -19.57
CA PHE A 109 13.96 2.42 -18.36
C PHE A 109 12.96 3.57 -18.30
N SER A 110 13.35 4.78 -18.73
CA SER A 110 12.47 5.94 -18.88
C SER A 110 11.27 5.62 -19.78
N SER A 111 11.54 5.06 -20.96
CA SER A 111 10.52 4.66 -21.93
C SER A 111 9.60 3.59 -21.36
N ILE A 112 10.15 2.54 -20.73
CA ILE A 112 9.35 1.47 -20.11
C ILE A 112 8.43 2.03 -19.02
N CYS A 113 8.95 2.83 -18.08
CA CYS A 113 8.13 3.37 -16.99
C CYS A 113 7.06 4.34 -17.50
N SER A 114 7.35 5.11 -18.55
CA SER A 114 6.36 5.94 -19.25
C SER A 114 5.27 5.11 -19.95
N THR A 115 5.65 3.98 -20.58
CA THR A 115 4.68 3.07 -21.20
C THR A 115 3.80 2.40 -20.15
N LEU A 116 4.36 1.98 -19.00
CA LEU A 116 3.58 1.44 -17.89
C LEU A 116 2.57 2.45 -17.33
N ARG A 117 2.97 3.71 -17.18
CA ARG A 117 2.04 4.80 -16.82
C ARG A 117 0.90 4.91 -17.82
N THR A 118 1.21 5.01 -19.11
CA THR A 118 0.21 5.17 -20.17
C THR A 118 -0.73 3.95 -20.25
N ALA A 119 -0.19 2.74 -20.08
CA ALA A 119 -0.97 1.51 -20.03
C ALA A 119 -1.91 1.49 -18.82
N ALA A 120 -1.41 1.85 -17.64
CA ALA A 120 -2.21 1.91 -16.42
C ALA A 120 -3.36 2.92 -16.55
N ASP A 121 -3.09 4.12 -17.09
CA ASP A 121 -4.11 5.14 -17.34
C ASP A 121 -5.20 4.61 -18.29
N SER A 122 -4.79 4.07 -19.45
CA SER A 122 -5.70 3.58 -20.48
C SER A 122 -6.54 2.39 -19.98
N TYR A 123 -5.89 1.41 -19.36
CA TYR A 123 -6.52 0.20 -18.85
C TYR A 123 -7.54 0.53 -17.77
N LEU A 124 -7.13 1.28 -16.74
CA LEU A 124 -8.01 1.62 -15.63
C LEU A 124 -9.09 2.62 -16.04
N MET A 125 -8.84 3.48 -17.03
CA MET A 125 -9.89 4.31 -17.61
C MET A 125 -10.94 3.42 -18.27
N GLN A 126 -10.56 2.44 -19.08
CA GLN A 126 -11.51 1.56 -19.75
C GLN A 126 -12.25 0.64 -18.75
N HIS A 127 -11.50 -0.16 -18.00
CA HIS A 127 -12.07 -1.17 -17.10
C HIS A 127 -12.66 -0.56 -15.84
N GLY A 128 -11.99 0.43 -15.25
CA GLY A 128 -12.48 1.13 -14.06
C GLY A 128 -13.73 1.96 -14.35
N ARG A 129 -13.83 2.63 -15.50
CA ARG A 129 -15.07 3.32 -15.91
C ARG A 129 -16.23 2.35 -16.11
N ASN A 130 -15.97 1.19 -16.72
CA ASN A 130 -17.00 0.16 -16.89
C ASN A 130 -17.52 -0.35 -15.54
N VAL A 131 -16.62 -0.66 -14.60
CA VAL A 131 -16.99 -1.06 -13.23
C VAL A 131 -17.74 0.05 -12.51
N ALA A 132 -17.27 1.30 -12.58
CA ALA A 132 -17.92 2.46 -11.99
C ALA A 132 -19.36 2.60 -12.50
N ASN A 133 -19.57 2.51 -13.81
CA ASN A 133 -20.89 2.60 -14.44
C ASN A 133 -21.82 1.46 -13.99
N GLN A 134 -21.32 0.21 -14.00
CA GLN A 134 -22.10 -0.96 -13.59
C GLN A 134 -22.57 -0.88 -12.14
N LEU A 135 -21.72 -0.36 -11.26
CA LEU A 135 -21.98 -0.23 -9.82
C LEU A 135 -22.58 1.12 -9.42
N LYS A 136 -22.89 2.00 -10.40
CA LYS A 136 -23.37 3.36 -10.17
C LYS A 136 -22.48 4.18 -9.21
N LYS A 137 -21.16 3.95 -9.28
CA LYS A 137 -20.13 4.66 -8.51
C LYS A 137 -19.44 5.69 -9.41
N THR A 138 -18.89 6.75 -8.81
CA THR A 138 -18.02 7.69 -9.55
C THR A 138 -16.57 7.21 -9.52
N PRO A 139 -15.68 7.69 -10.42
CA PRO A 139 -14.25 7.41 -10.34
C PRO A 139 -13.65 7.76 -8.97
N GLN A 140 -14.14 8.83 -8.33
CA GLN A 140 -13.67 9.21 -7.00
C GLN A 140 -14.05 8.20 -5.91
N HIS A 141 -15.19 7.53 -6.03
CA HIS A 141 -15.55 6.45 -5.10
C HIS A 141 -14.60 5.27 -5.24
N LEU A 142 -14.29 4.86 -6.49
CA LEU A 142 -13.30 3.81 -6.73
C LEU A 142 -11.93 4.20 -6.17
N LEU A 143 -11.49 5.44 -6.39
CA LEU A 143 -10.22 5.95 -5.88
C LEU A 143 -10.15 5.88 -4.35
N LYS A 144 -11.17 6.40 -3.66
CA LYS A 144 -11.26 6.35 -2.19
C LYS A 144 -11.18 4.91 -1.65
N THR A 145 -11.86 3.96 -2.29
CA THR A 145 -11.76 2.54 -1.89
C THR A 145 -10.37 1.99 -2.15
N SER A 146 -9.82 2.23 -3.34
CA SER A 146 -8.49 1.71 -3.71
C SER A 146 -7.35 2.23 -2.84
N PHE A 147 -7.55 3.35 -2.12
CA PHE A 147 -6.59 3.93 -1.18
C PHE A 147 -6.73 3.39 0.25
N LYS A 148 -7.74 2.56 0.53
CA LYS A 148 -7.80 1.75 1.75
C LYS A 148 -6.73 0.65 1.68
N ASP A 149 -6.14 0.32 2.82
CA ASP A 149 -4.91 -0.48 2.96
C ASP A 149 -4.84 -1.72 2.07
N VAL A 150 -5.74 -2.67 2.25
CA VAL A 150 -5.70 -3.95 1.52
C VAL A 150 -5.82 -3.77 0.00
N TYR A 151 -6.63 -2.81 -0.46
CA TYR A 151 -6.79 -2.55 -1.89
C TYR A 151 -5.57 -1.84 -2.48
N PHE A 152 -4.99 -0.92 -1.70
CA PHE A 152 -3.79 -0.19 -2.08
C PHE A 152 -2.60 -1.14 -2.18
N GLU A 153 -2.44 -2.03 -1.19
CA GLU A 153 -1.41 -3.05 -1.15
C GLU A 153 -1.55 -4.03 -2.32
N ALA A 154 -2.75 -4.57 -2.57
CA ALA A 154 -2.99 -5.44 -3.72
C ALA A 154 -2.71 -4.72 -5.07
N GLY A 155 -3.14 -3.46 -5.22
CA GLY A 155 -2.92 -2.69 -6.45
C GLY A 155 -1.44 -2.39 -6.69
N THR A 156 -0.72 -1.94 -5.65
CA THR A 156 0.73 -1.70 -5.73
C THR A 156 1.50 -2.98 -5.99
N ARG A 157 1.06 -4.11 -5.43
CA ARG A 157 1.63 -5.43 -5.69
C ARG A 157 1.50 -5.83 -7.16
N LEU A 158 0.34 -5.62 -7.78
CA LEU A 158 0.15 -5.89 -9.21
C LEU A 158 1.07 -5.03 -10.08
N PHE A 159 1.22 -3.74 -9.77
CA PHE A 159 2.15 -2.87 -10.49
C PHE A 159 3.61 -3.26 -10.27
N GLN A 160 3.96 -3.77 -9.09
CA GLN A 160 5.29 -4.34 -8.84
C GLN A 160 5.53 -5.58 -9.72
N ILE A 161 4.56 -6.51 -9.80
CA ILE A 161 4.65 -7.71 -10.66
C ILE A 161 4.84 -7.29 -12.12
N LEU A 162 4.04 -6.33 -12.60
CA LEU A 162 4.14 -5.80 -13.95
C LEU A 162 5.51 -5.18 -14.24
N ALA A 163 6.01 -4.34 -13.33
CA ALA A 163 7.34 -3.74 -13.45
C ALA A 163 8.44 -4.80 -13.44
N ASP A 164 8.36 -5.78 -12.53
CA ASP A 164 9.34 -6.85 -12.43
C ASP A 164 9.36 -7.74 -13.68
N TYR A 165 8.20 -8.03 -14.28
CA TYR A 165 8.08 -8.71 -15.58
C TYR A 165 8.76 -7.92 -16.70
N CYS A 166 8.45 -6.62 -16.82
CA CYS A 166 8.99 -5.76 -17.88
C CYS A 166 10.50 -5.55 -17.77
N LEU A 167 11.05 -5.57 -16.55
CA LEU A 167 12.46 -5.36 -16.28
C LEU A 167 13.28 -6.66 -16.20
N ALA A 168 12.65 -7.83 -16.36
CA ALA A 168 13.29 -9.13 -16.13
C ALA A 168 14.42 -9.44 -17.12
N SER A 169 14.31 -8.99 -18.37
CA SER A 169 15.28 -9.30 -19.43
C SER A 169 15.28 -8.24 -20.54
N PRO A 170 16.34 -8.14 -21.37
CA PRO A 170 16.36 -7.23 -22.52
C PRO A 170 15.19 -7.45 -23.51
N SER A 171 14.75 -8.70 -23.71
CA SER A 171 13.57 -9.00 -24.53
C SER A 171 12.28 -8.48 -23.91
N SER A 172 12.10 -8.66 -22.60
CA SER A 172 10.95 -8.08 -21.87
C SER A 172 10.97 -6.56 -21.92
N GLN A 173 12.14 -5.95 -21.76
CA GLN A 173 12.33 -4.50 -21.83
C GLN A 173 11.96 -3.95 -23.20
N SER A 174 12.41 -4.60 -24.29
CA SER A 174 12.02 -4.22 -25.65
C SER A 174 10.52 -4.38 -25.88
N SER A 175 9.90 -5.44 -25.37
CA SER A 175 8.45 -5.66 -25.50
C SER A 175 7.65 -4.62 -24.71
N CYS A 176 8.06 -4.30 -23.49
CA CYS A 176 7.35 -3.36 -22.62
C CYS A 176 7.54 -1.88 -22.98
N GLN A 177 8.32 -1.56 -24.00
CA GLN A 177 8.25 -0.24 -24.65
C GLN A 177 6.98 -0.08 -25.50
N SER A 178 6.33 -1.19 -25.88
CA SER A 178 5.06 -1.17 -26.61
C SER A 178 3.85 -1.16 -25.67
N LEU A 179 2.96 -0.17 -25.86
CA LEU A 179 1.71 -0.07 -25.10
C LEU A 179 0.84 -1.32 -25.22
N SER A 180 0.72 -1.90 -26.42
CA SER A 180 -0.14 -3.07 -26.64
C SER A 180 0.37 -4.31 -25.90
N SER A 181 1.70 -4.48 -25.82
CA SER A 181 2.31 -5.57 -25.05
C SER A 181 2.02 -5.40 -23.57
N VAL A 182 2.19 -4.18 -23.02
CA VAL A 182 1.91 -3.93 -21.59
C VAL A 182 0.43 -4.14 -21.27
N LEU A 183 -0.50 -3.69 -22.12
CA LEU A 183 -1.93 -3.94 -21.93
C LEU A 183 -2.28 -5.44 -21.91
N SER A 184 -1.68 -6.23 -22.81
CA SER A 184 -1.85 -7.69 -22.83
C SER A 184 -1.33 -8.37 -21.57
N VAL A 185 -0.27 -7.82 -20.96
CA VAL A 185 0.27 -8.28 -19.68
C VAL A 185 -0.69 -7.95 -18.53
N MET A 186 -1.25 -6.74 -18.53
CA MET A 186 -2.24 -6.29 -17.54
C MET A 186 -3.55 -7.09 -17.57
N ASP A 187 -3.90 -7.69 -18.71
CA ASP A 187 -5.02 -8.63 -18.83
C ASP A 187 -4.76 -10.01 -18.22
N GLY A 188 -3.58 -10.23 -17.62
CA GLY A 188 -3.27 -11.39 -16.80
C GLY A 188 -2.33 -12.42 -17.42
N SER A 189 -1.76 -12.15 -18.61
CA SER A 189 -0.82 -13.10 -19.26
C SER A 189 0.49 -13.33 -18.47
N SER A 190 0.82 -12.48 -17.50
CA SER A 190 2.00 -12.63 -16.61
C SER A 190 1.65 -12.78 -15.13
N GLY A 191 0.41 -13.12 -14.78
CA GLY A 191 -0.05 -13.18 -13.38
C GLY A 191 -0.46 -11.82 -12.78
N ALA A 192 -0.27 -10.71 -13.48
CA ALA A 192 -0.79 -9.40 -13.07
C ALA A 192 -2.25 -9.23 -13.52
N ASN A 193 -3.22 -9.76 -12.76
CA ASN A 193 -4.63 -9.70 -13.12
C ASN A 193 -5.32 -8.44 -12.60
N PHE A 194 -5.21 -7.34 -13.34
CA PHE A 194 -5.81 -6.05 -12.97
C PHE A 194 -7.34 -6.04 -13.03
N LYS A 195 -7.94 -6.92 -13.82
CA LYS A 195 -9.40 -7.05 -13.92
C LYS A 195 -10.00 -7.51 -12.58
N ILE A 196 -9.43 -8.55 -11.96
CA ILE A 196 -9.87 -9.02 -10.63
C ILE A 196 -9.77 -7.88 -9.63
N TRP A 197 -8.63 -7.19 -9.58
CA TRP A 197 -8.42 -6.09 -8.64
C TRP A 197 -9.43 -4.95 -8.85
N THR A 198 -9.58 -4.45 -10.07
CA THR A 198 -10.46 -3.31 -10.37
C THR A 198 -11.92 -3.60 -10.05
N THR A 199 -12.41 -4.81 -10.35
CA THR A 199 -13.78 -5.22 -9.99
C THR A 199 -13.98 -5.26 -8.48
N ASN A 200 -13.02 -5.83 -7.74
CA ASN A 200 -13.12 -5.98 -6.28
C ASN A 200 -12.95 -4.65 -5.52
N VAL A 201 -12.16 -3.70 -6.04
CA VAL A 201 -12.19 -2.30 -5.61
C VAL A 201 -13.59 -1.71 -5.78
N GLY A 202 -14.26 -2.01 -6.89
CA GLY A 202 -15.62 -1.56 -7.15
C GLY A 202 -16.64 -2.07 -6.13
N ILE A 203 -16.64 -3.37 -5.85
CA ILE A 203 -17.61 -4.03 -4.96
C ILE A 203 -17.19 -4.07 -3.49
N GLU A 204 -16.00 -3.57 -3.16
CA GLU A 204 -15.43 -3.58 -1.81
C GLU A 204 -15.31 -4.99 -1.22
N ASN A 205 -14.84 -5.94 -2.03
CA ASN A 205 -14.56 -7.31 -1.60
C ASN A 205 -13.06 -7.49 -1.32
N THR A 206 -12.72 -7.67 -0.05
CA THR A 206 -11.34 -7.75 0.43
C THR A 206 -10.69 -9.11 0.21
N ASN A 207 -11.46 -10.20 0.09
CA ASN A 207 -10.89 -11.55 0.06
C ASN A 207 -9.92 -11.74 -1.12
N PRO A 208 -10.29 -11.40 -2.38
CA PRO A 208 -9.36 -11.54 -3.49
C PRO A 208 -8.16 -10.58 -3.43
N MET A 209 -8.17 -9.58 -2.54
CA MET A 209 -7.04 -8.69 -2.36
C MET A 209 -5.93 -9.38 -1.57
N TYR A 210 -6.29 -10.15 -0.54
CA TYR A 210 -5.32 -10.98 0.19
C TYR A 210 -4.69 -12.02 -0.73
N ASP A 211 -5.48 -12.68 -1.58
CA ASP A 211 -4.95 -13.62 -2.57
C ASP A 211 -3.89 -12.97 -3.48
N ILE A 212 -4.10 -11.71 -3.92
CA ILE A 212 -3.14 -10.97 -4.74
C ILE A 212 -1.86 -10.63 -3.94
N ILE A 213 -2.01 -10.31 -2.66
CA ILE A 213 -0.89 -9.96 -1.77
C ILE A 213 -0.03 -11.20 -1.51
N ASP A 214 -0.65 -12.35 -1.26
CA ASP A 214 -0.01 -13.58 -0.77
C ASP A 214 0.55 -14.48 -1.88
N ALA A 215 0.16 -14.29 -3.15
CA ALA A 215 0.47 -15.18 -4.28
C ALA A 215 1.96 -15.40 -4.66
N ARG A 216 2.95 -15.07 -3.82
CA ARG A 216 4.39 -15.21 -4.16
C ARG A 216 5.33 -15.62 -3.03
N ASP A 217 4.85 -16.11 -1.89
CA ASP A 217 5.76 -16.73 -0.91
C ASP A 217 6.31 -18.11 -1.37
N ASP A 218 5.85 -18.62 -2.52
CA ASP A 218 6.15 -19.98 -3.00
C ASP A 218 7.05 -20.06 -4.27
N LEU A 219 7.70 -18.96 -4.70
CA LEU A 219 8.58 -18.95 -5.90
C LEU A 219 9.95 -18.28 -5.66
#